data_AF-A0A965R8N8-F1
#
_entry.id   AF-A0A965R8N8-F1
#
_cell.length_a   1.000
_cell.length_b   1.000
_cell.length_c   1.000
_cell.angle_alpha   90.00
_cell.angle_beta   90.00
_cell.angle_gamma   90.00
#
_symmetry.space_group_name_H-M   'P 1'
#
loop_
_entity.id
_entity.type
_entity.pdbx_description
1 polymer ?
#
loop_
_entity_poly.entity_id
_entity_poly.type
_entity_poly.pdbx_seq_one_letter_code
_entity_poly.pdbx_strand_id
1 'polypeptide(L)' 'MNDCYQGYALPLDRVYTAKMMWGISDLIQTHQLPSNARIAAIHTGGLQGNQSIAQELIF' A
#
# COMPACT_ATOMS: atom_id res chain seq x y z
N MET A 1 -4.36 -3.22 -1.16
CA MET A 1 -4.72 -3.15 0.27
C MET A 1 -4.67 -4.55 0.87
N ASN A 2 -5.56 -5.45 0.46
CA ASN A 2 -5.60 -6.83 0.96
C ASN A 2 -4.29 -7.59 0.72
N ASP A 3 -3.69 -7.51 -0.47
CA ASP A 3 -2.40 -8.16 -0.75
C ASP A 3 -1.27 -7.65 0.15
N CYS A 4 -1.25 -6.34 0.44
CA CYS A 4 -0.26 -5.75 1.33
C CYS A 4 -0.50 -6.21 2.78
N TYR A 5 -1.76 -6.28 3.23
CA TYR A 5 -2.08 -6.82 4.54
C TYR A 5 -1.72 -8.30 4.65
N GLN A 6 -1.97 -9.12 3.63
CA GLN A 6 -1.59 -10.54 3.63
C GLN A 6 -0.07 -10.74 3.68
N GLY A 7 0.69 -9.93 2.94
CA GLY A 7 2.15 -10.04 2.88
C GLY A 7 2.87 -9.47 4.10
N TYR A 8 2.30 -8.44 4.74
CA TYR A 8 3.03 -7.62 5.71
C TYR A 8 2.26 -7.30 7.01
N ALA A 9 1.01 -7.77 7.14
CA ALA A 9 0.08 -7.37 8.21
C ALA A 9 -0.07 -5.84 8.36
N LEU A 10 0.06 -5.10 7.25
CA LEU A 10 0.02 -3.65 7.20
C LEU A 10 -1.31 -3.16 6.59
N PRO A 11 -2.27 -2.70 7.42
CA PRO A 11 -3.49 -2.09 6.90
C PRO A 11 -3.15 -0.76 6.24
N LEU A 12 -3.77 -0.47 5.09
CA LEU A 12 -3.60 0.79 4.35
C LEU A 12 -4.97 1.46 4.17
N ASP A 13 -4.99 2.77 3.97
CA ASP A 13 -6.19 3.51 3.55
C ASP A 13 -6.35 3.51 2.02
N ARG A 14 -7.59 3.48 1.51
CA ARG A 14 -7.88 3.41 0.07
C ARG A 14 -7.44 4.64 -0.73
N VAL A 15 -7.39 5.81 -0.11
CA VAL A 15 -7.22 7.08 -0.82
C VAL A 15 -5.75 7.42 -1.02
N TYR A 16 -4.89 7.17 -0.03
CA TYR A 16 -3.49 7.60 -0.03
C TYR A 16 -2.50 6.44 0.05
N THR A 17 -2.40 5.78 1.20
CA THR A 17 -1.34 4.81 1.48
C THR A 17 -1.45 3.56 0.61
N ALA A 18 -2.67 3.13 0.24
CA ALA A 18 -2.85 2.07 -0.76
C ALA A 18 -2.31 2.45 -2.14
N LYS A 19 -2.54 3.69 -2.59
CA LYS A 19 -2.05 4.16 -3.90
C LYS A 19 -0.54 4.34 -3.90
N MET A 20 0.03 4.81 -2.79
CA MET A 20 1.48 4.86 -2.60
C MET A 20 2.10 3.47 -2.74
N MET A 21 1.60 2.47 -2.01
CA MET A 21 2.13 1.11 -2.07
C MET A 21 1.92 0.46 -3.44
N TRP A 22 0.79 0.73 -4.10
CA TRP A 22 0.55 0.30 -5.47
C TRP A 22 1.58 0.91 -6.44
N GLY A 23 1.82 2.22 -6.37
CA GLY A 23 2.81 2.89 -7.22
C GLY A 23 4.24 2.39 -6.97
N ILE A 24 4.63 2.16 -5.72
CA ILE A 24 5.94 1.55 -5.41
C ILE A 24 6.06 0.16 -6.05
N SER A 25 5.01 -0.67 -5.94
CA SER A 25 4.99 -1.99 -6.56
C SER A 25 5.10 -1.92 -8.07
N ASP A 26 4.38 -0.99 -8.72
CA ASP A 26 4.43 -0.77 -10.16
C ASP A 26 5.83 -0.34 -10.62
N LEU A 27 6.46 0.61 -9.92
CA LEU A 27 7.83 1.04 -10.20
C LEU A 27 8.86 -0.09 -10.09
N ILE A 28 8.67 -1.03 -9.15
CA ILE A 28 9.52 -2.22 -9.00
C ILE A 28 9.28 -3.20 -10.17
N GLN A 29 8.01 -3.51 -10.47
CA GLN A 29 7.64 -4.49 -11.50
C GLN A 29 8.03 -4.04 -12.92
N THR A 30 7.98 -2.73 -13.17
CA THR A 30 8.35 -2.12 -14.45
C THR A 30 9.85 -1.79 -14.55
N HIS A 31 10.66 -2.19 -13.56
CA HIS A 31 12.10 -1.93 -13.51
C HIS A 31 12.47 -0.44 -13.65
N GLN A 32 11.61 0.47 -13.16
CA GLN A 32 11.85 1.92 -13.18
C GLN A 32 12.76 2.40 -12.05
N LEU A 33 13.07 1.53 -11.09
CA LEU A 33 14.02 1.79 -10.00
C LEU A 33 15.28 0.93 -10.17
N PRO A 34 16.46 1.44 -9.75
CA PRO A 34 17.66 0.61 -9.65
C PRO A 34 17.41 -0.64 -8.80
N SER A 35 17.99 -1.77 -9.19
CA SER A 35 17.80 -3.06 -8.49
C SER A 35 18.26 -3.06 -7.03
N ASN A 36 19.13 -2.12 -6.66
CA ASN A 36 19.64 -1.91 -5.30
C ASN A 36 19.04 -0.68 -4.60
N ALA A 37 17.98 -0.09 -5.15
CA ALA A 37 17.32 1.06 -4.53
C ALA A 37 16.79 0.70 -3.13
N ARG A 38 16.92 1.64 -2.19
CA ARG A 38 16.35 1.54 -0.84
C ARG A 38 15.22 2.55 -0.74
N ILE A 39 14.01 2.06 -0.51
CA ILE A 39 12.79 2.88 -0.49
C ILE A 39 12.35 3.07 0.97
N ALA A 40 12.16 4.32 1.38
CA ALA A 40 11.50 4.66 2.64
C ALA A 40 10.06 5.07 2.33
N ALA A 41 9.10 4.17 2.57
CA ALA A 41 7.68 4.45 2.44
C ALA A 41 7.13 4.99 3.77
N ILE A 42 6.50 6.17 3.75
CA ILE A 42 5.93 6.77 4.96
C ILE A 42 4.44 6.43 5.01
N HIS A 43 4.06 5.60 5.97
CA HIS A 43 2.66 5.27 6.21
C HIS A 43 1.96 6.43 6.94
N THR A 44 1.33 7.32 6.19
CA THR A 44 0.72 8.57 6.71
C THR A 44 -0.58 8.39 7.50
N GLY A 45 -1.12 7.16 7.59
CA GLY A 45 -2.33 6.86 8.37
C GLY A 45 -3.58 6.80 7.48
N GLY A 46 -4.70 7.39 7.93
CA GLY A 46 -5.92 7.52 7.13
C GLY A 46 -6.91 6.35 7.19
N LEU A 47 -6.63 5.32 8.00
CA LEU A 47 -7.42 4.08 8.07
C LEU A 47 -8.91 4.31 8.36
N GLN A 48 -9.26 5.38 9.08
CA GLN A 48 -10.65 5.73 9.34
C GLN A 48 -11.48 5.94 8.05
N GLY A 49 -10.84 6.31 6.93
CA GLY A 49 -11.50 6.46 5.63
C GLY A 49 -12.02 5.14 5.04
N ASN A 50 -11.52 4.00 5.52
CA ASN A 50 -11.91 2.68 5.06
C ASN A 50 -13.31 2.25 5.54
N GLN A 51 -13.94 2.98 6.46
CA GLN A 51 -15.29 2.67 6.94
C GLN A 51 -16.31 2.56 5.79
N SER A 52 -16.13 3.35 4.73
CA SER A 52 -16.97 3.31 3.52
C SER A 52 -16.91 2.00 2.73
N ILE A 53 -15.91 1.15 2.98
CA ILE A 53 -15.59 -0.04 2.20
C ILE A 53 -15.29 -1.27 3.07
N ALA A 54 -15.69 -1.24 4.35
CA ALA A 54 -15.28 -2.24 5.32
C ALA A 54 -15.57 -3.70 4.88
N GLN A 55 -16.64 -3.91 4.11
CA GLN A 55 -17.02 -5.23 3.61
C GLN A 55 -16.07 -5.79 2.52
N GLU A 56 -15.25 -4.93 1.88
CA GLU A 56 -14.26 -5.33 0.87
C GLU A 56 -12.89 -5.66 1.50
N LEU A 57 -12.69 -5.33 2.79
CA LEU A 57 -11.43 -5.48 3.50
C LEU A 57 -11.37 -6.78 4.28
N ILE A 58 -10.16 -7.35 4.36
CA ILE A 58 -9.88 -8.59 5.09
C ILE A 58 -9.27 -8.33 6.48
N PHE A 59 -9.28 -7.08 6.92
CA PHE A 59 -8.74 -6.59 8.18
C PHE A 59 -9.65 -5.53 8.79
#